data_AF-A0A2V9RQY3-F1
#
_entry.id   AF-A0A2V9RQY3-F1
#
_cell.length_a   1.000
_cell.length_b   1.000
_cell.length_c   1.000
_cell.angle_alpha   90.00
_cell.angle_beta   90.00
_cell.angle_gamma   90.00
#
_symmetry.space_group_name_H-M   'P 1'
#
loop_
_entity.id
_entity.type
_entity.pdbx_description
1 polymer ?
#
loop_
_entity_poly.entity_id
_entity_poly.type
_entity_poly.pdbx_seq_one_letter_code
_entity_poly.pdbx_strand_id
1 'polypeptide(L)'
;KESSKALARELYPELADKEQQQMLAYREMPSADLFTTQWVKVDLPPEEFPGYKGERIVCAECGEGINFHREIRRDGKILCRSCAGESYYRTA
;
A
#
# COMPACT_ATOMS: atom_id res chain seq x y z
N LYS A 1 -19.75 2.21 6.84
CA LYS A 1 -21.20 1.93 6.69
C LYS A 1 -21.46 1.67 5.21
N GLU A 2 -22.20 0.63 4.85
CA GLU A 2 -22.55 0.36 3.44
C GLU A 2 -23.86 1.08 3.05
N SER A 3 -23.95 2.40 3.26
CA SER A 3 -25.15 3.20 2.98
C SER A 3 -25.15 3.82 1.58
N SER A 4 -23.99 3.97 0.95
CA SER A 4 -23.82 4.67 -0.33
C SER A 4 -24.61 4.04 -1.49
N LYS A 5 -24.72 2.71 -1.53
CA LYS A 5 -25.51 1.98 -2.55
C LYS A 5 -27.02 2.17 -2.39
N ALA A 6 -27.50 2.29 -1.16
CA ALA A 6 -28.91 2.57 -0.89
C ALA A 6 -29.23 4.01 -1.29
N LEU A 7 -28.38 4.96 -0.88
CA LEU A 7 -28.51 6.37 -1.24
C LEU A 7 -28.43 6.59 -2.76
N ALA A 8 -27.59 5.84 -3.47
CA ALA A 8 -27.52 5.90 -4.94
C ALA A 8 -28.86 5.55 -5.63
N ARG A 9 -29.62 4.59 -5.08
CA ARG A 9 -30.95 4.23 -5.60
C ARG A 9 -32.00 5.29 -5.30
N GLU A 10 -31.86 6.01 -4.19
CA GLU A 10 -32.74 7.10 -3.79
C GLU A 10 -32.48 8.39 -4.58
N LEU A 11 -31.22 8.63 -4.98
CA LEU A 11 -30.82 9.81 -5.74
C LEU A 11 -31.19 9.74 -7.22
N TYR A 12 -31.11 8.55 -7.84
CA TYR A 12 -31.44 8.35 -9.27
C TYR A 12 -32.44 7.20 -9.50
N PRO A 13 -33.63 7.23 -8.88
CA PRO A 13 -34.62 6.16 -9.02
C PRO A 13 -35.12 5.99 -10.46
N GLU A 14 -34.97 7.01 -11.32
CA GLU A 14 -35.34 6.99 -12.73
C GLU A 14 -34.42 6.13 -13.61
N LEU A 15 -33.21 5.84 -13.15
CA LEU A 15 -32.29 4.98 -13.88
C LEU A 15 -32.59 3.51 -13.54
N ALA A 16 -32.99 2.74 -14.55
CA ALA A 16 -33.30 1.31 -14.37
C ALA A 16 -32.05 0.45 -14.07
N ASP A 17 -30.89 0.90 -14.52
CA ASP A 17 -29.62 0.20 -14.36
C ASP A 17 -28.89 0.61 -13.08
N LYS A 18 -28.62 -0.37 -12.23
CA LYS A 18 -28.05 -0.17 -10.88
C LYS A 18 -26.62 0.35 -10.96
N GLU A 19 -25.87 -0.04 -11.97
CA GLU A 19 -24.48 0.36 -12.20
C GLU A 19 -24.43 1.84 -12.62
N GLN A 20 -25.33 2.27 -13.49
CA GLN A 20 -25.51 3.68 -13.86
C GLN A 20 -25.93 4.55 -12.67
N GLN A 21 -26.89 4.10 -11.85
CA GLN A 21 -27.29 4.79 -10.61
C GLN A 21 -26.09 5.07 -9.70
N GLN A 22 -25.28 4.03 -9.45
CA GLN A 22 -24.10 4.16 -8.61
C GLN A 22 -23.02 5.05 -9.23
N MET A 23 -22.78 4.92 -10.54
CA MET A 23 -21.79 5.74 -11.22
C MET A 23 -22.10 7.24 -11.12
N LEU A 24 -23.37 7.63 -11.32
CA LEU A 24 -23.77 9.03 -11.16
C LEU A 24 -23.73 9.47 -9.69
N ALA A 25 -24.28 8.65 -8.79
CA ALA A 25 -24.29 8.97 -7.36
C ALA A 25 -22.89 9.16 -6.79
N TYR A 26 -21.92 8.30 -7.12
CA TYR A 26 -20.56 8.45 -6.59
C TYR A 26 -19.82 9.68 -7.15
N ARG A 27 -20.26 10.23 -8.29
CA ARG A 27 -19.68 11.47 -8.85
C ARG A 27 -20.18 12.72 -8.14
N GLU A 28 -21.39 12.70 -7.60
CA GLU A 28 -22.08 13.89 -7.07
C GLU A 28 -22.25 13.85 -5.54
N MET A 29 -22.23 12.67 -4.94
CA MET A 29 -22.44 12.48 -3.51
C MET A 29 -21.34 13.17 -2.68
N PRO A 30 -21.70 13.86 -1.59
CA PRO A 30 -20.73 14.44 -0.69
C PRO A 30 -19.77 13.40 -0.12
N SER A 31 -18.50 13.78 0.09
CA SER A 31 -17.49 12.89 0.67
C SER A 31 -17.88 12.29 2.02
N ALA A 32 -18.71 12.99 2.81
CA ALA A 32 -19.19 12.52 4.11
C ALA A 32 -20.17 11.33 4.02
N ASP A 33 -20.89 11.19 2.90
CA ASP A 33 -21.80 10.08 2.67
C ASP A 33 -21.08 8.87 2.04
N LEU A 34 -19.96 9.13 1.36
CA LEU A 34 -19.09 8.10 0.77
C LEU A 34 -18.08 7.53 1.77
N PHE A 35 -17.54 8.37 2.66
CA PHE A 35 -16.39 8.03 3.49
C PHE A 35 -16.64 8.36 4.96
N THR A 36 -16.10 7.53 5.84
CA THR A 36 -15.96 7.84 7.26
C THR A 36 -14.49 8.11 7.54
N THR A 37 -14.18 9.27 8.10
CA THR A 37 -12.82 9.65 8.48
C THR A 37 -12.66 9.60 9.99
N GLN A 38 -11.48 9.20 10.44
CA GLN A 38 -11.11 9.17 11.85
C GLN A 38 -9.64 9.50 12.01
N TRP A 39 -9.31 10.28 13.03
CA TRP A 39 -7.94 10.44 13.46
C TRP A 39 -7.47 9.17 14.16
N VAL A 40 -6.34 8.63 13.71
CA VAL A 40 -5.72 7.45 14.29
C VAL A 40 -4.25 7.72 14.58
N LYS A 41 -3.71 6.98 15.55
CA LYS A 41 -2.27 6.91 15.78
C LYS A 41 -1.78 5.53 15.35
N VAL A 42 -0.72 5.49 14.57
CA VAL A 42 -0.06 4.27 14.12
C VAL A 42 1.37 4.30 14.64
N ASP A 43 1.81 3.20 15.24
CA ASP A 43 3.21 3.03 15.61
C ASP A 43 3.96 2.51 14.38
N LEU A 44 4.76 3.38 13.77
CA LEU A 44 5.62 3.04 12.63
C LEU A 44 7.07 2.95 13.09
N PRO A 45 7.85 2.00 12.54
CA PRO A 45 9.27 1.95 12.82
C PRO A 45 10.00 3.11 12.13
N PRO A 46 11.16 3.58 12.65
CA PRO A 46 11.88 4.74 12.12
C PRO A 46 12.20 4.68 10.62
N GLU A 47 12.46 3.49 10.10
CA GLU A 47 12.79 3.23 8.70
C GLU A 47 11.67 3.54 7.70
N GLU A 48 10.42 3.65 8.16
CA GLU A 48 9.28 4.03 7.32
C GLU A 48 9.08 5.56 7.24
N PHE A 49 9.79 6.34 8.07
CA PHE A 49 9.66 7.80 8.05
C PHE A 49 10.48 8.42 6.90
N PRO A 50 9.94 9.47 6.23
CA PRO A 50 10.69 10.24 5.27
C PRO A 50 11.98 10.80 5.85
N GLY A 51 13.08 10.69 5.09
CA GLY A 51 14.39 11.20 5.52
C GLY A 51 15.15 10.27 6.47
N TYR A 52 14.65 9.05 6.71
CA TYR A 52 15.42 8.04 7.44
C TYR A 52 16.77 7.76 6.78
N LYS A 53 17.84 7.87 7.57
CA LYS A 53 19.21 7.51 7.17
C LYS A 53 19.65 6.31 8.00
N GLY A 54 19.36 5.12 7.49
CA GLY A 54 19.83 3.86 8.07
C GLY A 54 21.31 3.62 7.78
N GLU A 55 21.89 2.67 8.51
CA GLU A 55 23.21 2.14 8.17
C GLU A 55 23.17 1.48 6.78
N ARG A 56 24.20 1.74 5.98
CA ARG A 56 24.39 1.05 4.70
C ARG A 56 25.16 -0.22 4.96
N ILE A 57 24.48 -1.35 4.87
CA ILE A 57 25.08 -2.67 5.08
C ILE A 57 25.56 -3.22 3.74
N VAL A 58 26.66 -3.96 3.71
CA VAL A 58 27.20 -4.55 2.47
C VAL A 58 26.77 -6.02 2.37
N CYS A 59 26.21 -6.41 1.23
CA CYS A 59 25.88 -7.81 0.95
C CYS A 59 27.15 -8.67 0.91
N ALA A 60 27.17 -9.75 1.68
CA ALA A 60 28.32 -10.66 1.76
C ALA A 60 28.57 -11.48 0.49
N GLU A 61 27.64 -11.47 -0.47
CA GLU A 61 27.75 -12.24 -1.72
C GLU A 61 28.05 -11.35 -2.94
N CYS A 62 27.24 -10.32 -3.20
CA CYS A 62 27.44 -9.43 -4.36
C CYS A 62 28.26 -8.17 -4.06
N GLY A 63 28.50 -7.82 -2.79
CA GLY A 63 29.24 -6.60 -2.41
C GLY A 63 28.46 -5.29 -2.56
N GLU A 64 27.20 -5.33 -2.99
CA GLU A 64 26.36 -4.14 -3.11
C GLU A 64 25.87 -3.64 -1.74
N GLY A 65 25.57 -2.34 -1.67
CA GLY A 65 24.97 -1.73 -0.48
C GLY A 65 23.49 -2.03 -0.36
N ILE A 66 23.10 -2.61 0.77
CA ILE A 66 21.73 -2.82 1.21
C ILE A 66 21.28 -1.56 1.97
N ASN A 67 20.14 -1.01 1.57
CA ASN A 67 19.52 0.16 2.19
C ASN A 67 18.21 -0.23 2.89
N PHE A 68 17.76 0.60 3.83
CA PHE A 68 16.46 0.49 4.49
C PHE A 68 16.23 -0.84 5.22
N HIS A 69 17.27 -1.39 5.85
CA HIS A 69 17.20 -2.65 6.61
C HIS A 69 16.60 -3.83 5.83
N ARG A 70 16.86 -3.87 4.51
CA ARG A 70 16.35 -4.92 3.61
C ARG A 70 17.25 -6.16 3.56
N GLU A 71 18.19 -6.30 4.48
CA GLU A 71 19.08 -7.46 4.56
C GLU A 71 18.34 -8.70 5.05
N ILE A 72 18.81 -9.85 4.57
CA ILE A 72 18.41 -11.16 5.07
C ILE A 72 19.61 -11.77 5.77
N ARG A 73 19.41 -12.20 7.03
CA ARG A 73 20.41 -12.92 7.81
C ARG A 73 20.20 -14.43 7.61
N ARG A 74 21.13 -15.08 6.92
CA ARG A 74 21.07 -16.52 6.63
C ARG A 74 22.45 -17.14 6.73
N ASP A 75 22.56 -18.27 7.43
CA ASP A 75 23.82 -19.02 7.58
C ASP A 75 25.01 -18.15 8.04
N GLY A 76 24.75 -17.21 8.96
CA GLY A 76 25.75 -16.28 9.48
C GLY A 76 26.17 -15.15 8.52
N LYS A 77 25.55 -15.06 7.33
CA LYS A 77 25.80 -14.01 6.34
C LYS A 77 24.67 -12.99 6.32
N ILE A 78 25.02 -11.74 6.00
CA ILE A 78 24.09 -10.69 5.63
C ILE A 78 24.02 -10.65 4.10
N LEU A 79 22.84 -10.87 3.54
CA LEU A 79 22.62 -10.95 2.09
C LEU A 79 21.56 -9.94 1.65
N CYS A 80 21.67 -9.43 0.42
CA CYS A 80 20.55 -8.75 -0.22
C CYS A 80 19.46 -9.78 -0.59
N ARG A 81 18.22 -9.32 -0.77
CA ARG A 81 17.09 -10.21 -1.13
C ARG A 81 17.36 -11.06 -2.38
N SER A 82 18.02 -10.49 -3.39
CA SER A 82 18.36 -11.21 -4.62
C SER A 82 19.29 -12.40 -4.35
N CYS A 83 20.43 -12.15 -3.69
CA CYS A 83 21.40 -13.19 -3.29
C CYS A 83 20.80 -14.21 -2.30
N ALA A 84 19.84 -13.80 -1.47
CA ALA A 84 19.13 -14.69 -0.56
C ALA A 84 18.12 -15.62 -1.26
N GLY A 85 17.91 -15.47 -2.58
CA GLY A 85 17.00 -16.29 -3.38
C GLY A 85 15.63 -15.67 -3.63
N GLU A 86 15.39 -14.41 -3.22
CA GLU A 86 14.14 -13.68 -3.46
C GLU A 86 14.21 -12.78 -4.71
N SER A 87 15.11 -13.08 -5.65
CA SER A 87 15.15 -12.36 -6.93
C SER A 87 13.84 -12.57 -7.70
N TYR A 88 13.19 -11.47 -8.09
CA TYR A 88 11.99 -11.51 -8.94
C TYR A 88 12.32 -11.54 -10.44
N TYR A 89 13.60 -11.54 -10.80
CA TYR A 89 14.09 -11.59 -12.18
C TYR A 89 15.22 -12.60 -12.34
N ARG A 90 15.50 -12.99 -13.60
CA ARG A 90 16.63 -13.84 -13.97
C ARG A 90 17.53 -13.07 -14.93
N THR A 91 18.84 -13.22 -14.77
CA THR A 91 19.82 -12.75 -15.77
C THR A 91 19.81 -13.71 -16.96
N ALA A 92 20.05 -13.18 -18.16
CA ALA A 92 20.16 -13.98 -19.38
C ALA A 92 21.43 -14.83 -19.40
#